data_AF-A0A2M7KUF2-F1
#
_entry.id   AF-A0A2M7KUF2-F1
#
_cell.length_a   1.000
_cell.length_b   1.000
_cell.length_c   1.000
_cell.angle_alpha   90.00
_cell.angle_beta   90.00
_cell.angle_gamma   90.00
#
_symmetry.space_group_name_H-M   'P 1'
#
loop_
_entity.id
_entity.type
_entity.pdbx_description
1 polymer ?
#
loop_
_entity_poly.entity_id
_entity_poly.type
_entity_poly.pdbx_seq_one_letter_code
_entity_poly.pdbx_strand_id
1 'polypeptide(L)'
;MARPASCLTALALTVACLVVPRACSADFARSRDAVAELCLHLTGYDPNGDGRVEIERLQRVAEGADFPGERAGGGDGLVLVLVEERLLSPLPEGADLRPALTQYVADLAAAGPDVLLLSLAVYAGEAHQDGRTVLAIREFFRQVQQRMPGFRGAVLVGNFPDALLVRQYFWRLHQPTTLNQGKPNERKFEQPLDYWRTRAEPIAMRSELVLSDLDGRWEDCYHEAREALPYVIAAFPDGAEQAGGVTADFEEGTDAFEDFFFLDDGAWKEEPAGDGKRKFTCLGERNKECSTADLTLTNPLARPDIAVARVNARNAAVNPDPAIVDAPGHGLLDDTGKPQTLTFESNDKTPPQRSFWIPDAKLERQLLAEYFERNHRYRTGAFNADRRPASLTTEWGSSLAEMKRAFPEWATFAEPGYDVAGANTDLLECVRWLKRPALLRALKAHSDPWGATLANTDDLDALHPEVGGTVWNWQKKGNQLIPSLADTSGKLDFAVDRTLYENGALPDCANMFLLTGCDSISPGGAMTKPFNDPQYAFWQGAECHLLYLKGLVSLARAKVFNDEPREFCQTLADGGNWGDAWRRYFELESADAALTTLDEGIRRKKAYFWSLVGDWTLTMYPEGVARPQ
;
A
#
# COMPACT_ATOMS: atom_id res chain seq x y z
N MET A 1 -20.63 -86.40 -20.71
CA MET A 1 -19.19 -86.37 -21.05
C MET A 1 -18.84 -84.94 -21.47
N ALA A 2 -17.80 -84.40 -20.82
CA ALA A 2 -16.99 -83.22 -21.16
C ALA A 2 -17.69 -81.92 -21.65
N ARG A 3 -17.73 -80.90 -20.78
CA ARG A 3 -17.70 -79.48 -21.17
C ARG A 3 -16.40 -78.86 -20.65
N PRO A 4 -15.67 -78.07 -21.47
CA PRO A 4 -14.36 -77.53 -21.09
C PRO A 4 -14.50 -76.21 -20.32
N ALA A 5 -13.55 -76.01 -19.42
CA ALA A 5 -13.33 -74.78 -18.65
C ALA A 5 -12.87 -73.64 -19.57
N SER A 6 -13.45 -72.46 -19.39
CA SER A 6 -13.02 -71.23 -20.05
C SER A 6 -12.20 -70.40 -19.06
N CYS A 7 -10.92 -70.20 -19.37
CA CYS A 7 -10.02 -69.28 -18.67
C CYS A 7 -10.48 -67.83 -18.84
N LEU A 8 -10.64 -67.12 -17.73
CA LEU A 8 -10.78 -65.67 -17.67
C LEU A 8 -9.40 -65.08 -17.38
N THR A 9 -8.80 -64.45 -18.39
CA THR A 9 -7.54 -63.70 -18.28
C THR A 9 -7.84 -62.32 -17.72
N ALA A 10 -7.36 -62.02 -16.52
CA ALA A 10 -7.42 -60.69 -15.93
C ALA A 10 -6.33 -59.80 -16.57
N LEU A 11 -6.75 -58.74 -17.26
CA LEU A 11 -5.86 -57.72 -17.80
C LEU A 11 -5.61 -56.66 -16.71
N ALA A 12 -4.45 -56.72 -16.06
CA ALA A 12 -3.99 -55.68 -15.15
C ALA A 12 -3.46 -54.50 -15.98
N LEU A 13 -4.20 -53.39 -15.99
CA LEU A 13 -3.75 -52.13 -16.59
C LEU A 13 -2.81 -51.42 -15.60
N THR A 14 -1.51 -51.58 -15.78
CA THR A 14 -0.50 -50.79 -15.05
C THR A 14 -0.42 -49.41 -15.70
N VAL A 15 -1.01 -48.39 -15.08
CA VAL A 15 -0.79 -46.99 -15.45
C VAL A 15 0.63 -46.63 -15.03
N ALA A 16 1.55 -46.66 -15.98
CA ALA A 16 2.89 -46.11 -15.79
C ALA A 16 2.77 -44.59 -15.75
N CYS A 17 2.92 -43.99 -14.56
CA CYS A 17 3.20 -42.56 -14.43
C CYS A 17 4.54 -42.27 -15.12
N LEU A 18 4.47 -41.83 -16.38
CA LEU A 18 5.58 -41.19 -17.07
C LEU A 18 5.85 -39.86 -16.36
N VAL A 19 6.76 -39.88 -15.39
CA VAL A 19 7.41 -38.67 -14.88
C VAL A 19 8.25 -38.13 -16.04
N VAL A 20 7.71 -37.17 -16.78
CA VAL A 20 8.49 -36.37 -17.73
C VAL A 20 9.50 -35.57 -16.90
N PRO A 21 10.81 -35.70 -17.13
CA PRO A 21 11.79 -34.83 -16.48
C PRO A 21 11.48 -33.38 -16.88
N ARG A 22 11.15 -32.54 -15.89
CA ARG A 22 10.85 -31.11 -16.06
C ARG A 22 12.01 -30.41 -16.79
N ALA A 23 11.68 -29.69 -17.85
CA ALA A 23 12.59 -28.79 -18.58
C ALA A 23 13.00 -27.52 -17.78
N CYS A 24 12.67 -27.42 -16.49
CA CYS A 24 12.78 -26.20 -15.67
C CYS A 24 14.18 -25.59 -15.55
N SER A 25 15.26 -26.38 -15.49
CA SER A 25 16.58 -25.82 -15.14
C SER A 25 17.19 -24.95 -16.24
N ALA A 26 16.91 -25.26 -17.51
CA ALA A 26 17.46 -24.53 -18.64
C ALA A 26 16.72 -23.19 -18.85
N ASP A 27 15.41 -23.16 -18.60
CA ASP A 27 14.60 -21.95 -18.73
C ASP A 27 14.91 -20.97 -17.60
N PHE A 28 15.08 -21.44 -16.36
CA PHE A 28 15.51 -20.60 -15.25
C PHE A 28 16.91 -19.99 -15.46
N ALA A 29 17.87 -20.76 -15.97
CA ALA A 29 19.21 -20.25 -16.28
C ALA A 29 19.16 -19.11 -17.32
N ARG A 30 18.32 -19.24 -18.35
CA ARG A 30 18.12 -18.18 -19.34
C ARG A 30 17.48 -16.93 -18.72
N SER A 31 16.45 -17.10 -17.90
CA SER A 31 15.80 -16.00 -17.16
C SER A 31 16.81 -15.22 -16.33
N ARG A 32 17.63 -15.95 -15.55
CA ARG A 32 18.69 -15.40 -14.72
C ARG A 32 19.72 -14.62 -15.55
N ASP A 33 20.22 -15.21 -16.63
CA ASP A 33 21.26 -14.59 -17.46
C ASP A 33 20.70 -13.34 -18.17
N ALA A 34 19.44 -13.40 -18.64
CA ALA A 34 18.75 -12.26 -19.25
C ALA A 34 18.55 -11.09 -18.28
N VAL A 35 18.20 -11.38 -17.02
CA VAL A 35 18.08 -10.35 -15.97
C VAL A 35 19.45 -9.81 -15.58
N ALA A 36 20.48 -10.64 -15.50
CA ALA A 36 21.85 -10.18 -15.21
C ALA A 36 22.36 -9.18 -16.26
N GLU A 37 22.09 -9.42 -17.55
CA GLU A 37 22.40 -8.47 -18.62
C GLU A 37 21.64 -7.14 -18.46
N LEU A 38 20.37 -7.19 -18.05
CA LEU A 38 19.58 -5.99 -17.77
C LEU A 38 20.14 -5.21 -16.58
N CYS A 39 20.55 -5.90 -15.51
CA CYS A 39 21.21 -5.29 -14.36
C CYS A 39 22.46 -4.50 -14.77
N LEU A 40 23.30 -5.09 -15.62
CA LEU A 40 24.49 -4.42 -16.16
C LEU A 40 24.12 -3.24 -17.07
N HIS A 41 23.08 -3.38 -17.90
CA HIS A 41 22.65 -2.35 -18.83
C HIS A 41 22.07 -1.11 -18.13
N LEU A 42 21.30 -1.31 -17.05
CA LEU A 42 20.58 -0.26 -16.34
C LEU A 42 21.30 0.24 -15.07
N THR A 43 22.49 -0.28 -14.77
CA THR A 43 23.35 0.34 -13.76
C THR A 43 23.91 1.64 -14.30
N GLY A 44 23.76 2.73 -13.55
CA GLY A 44 24.13 4.07 -14.02
C GLY A 44 23.09 4.69 -14.96
N TYR A 45 21.82 4.23 -14.89
CA TYR A 45 20.77 4.69 -15.79
C TYR A 45 20.25 6.07 -15.39
N ASP A 46 20.47 7.03 -16.29
CA ASP A 46 20.01 8.42 -16.27
C ASP A 46 19.21 8.63 -17.58
N PRO A 47 17.87 8.47 -17.56
CA PRO A 47 17.06 8.42 -18.77
C PRO A 47 16.92 9.79 -19.45
N ASN A 48 17.16 10.90 -18.76
CA ASN A 48 17.03 12.25 -19.30
C ASN A 48 18.37 12.97 -19.48
N GLY A 49 19.47 12.38 -19.02
CA GLY A 49 20.83 12.88 -19.19
C GLY A 49 21.13 14.14 -18.38
N ASP A 50 20.46 14.34 -17.25
CA ASP A 50 20.65 15.55 -16.41
C ASP A 50 21.79 15.40 -15.38
N GLY A 51 22.42 14.23 -15.32
CA GLY A 51 23.51 13.89 -14.42
C GLY A 51 23.07 13.37 -13.05
N ARG A 52 21.76 13.28 -12.80
CA ARG A 52 21.19 12.57 -11.65
C ARG A 52 20.83 11.17 -12.12
N VAL A 53 21.40 10.17 -11.45
CA VAL A 53 21.28 8.79 -11.88
C VAL A 53 20.15 8.12 -11.10
N GLU A 54 19.03 7.84 -11.75
CA GLU A 54 17.84 7.22 -11.13
C GLU A 54 18.12 5.80 -10.64
N ILE A 55 18.82 4.99 -11.44
CA ILE A 55 19.32 3.68 -11.02
C ILE A 55 20.84 3.76 -10.90
N GLU A 56 21.31 4.07 -9.70
CA GLU A 56 22.74 4.18 -9.40
C GLU A 56 23.44 2.83 -9.58
N ARG A 57 22.80 1.75 -9.10
CA ARG A 57 23.32 0.39 -9.19
C ARG A 57 22.22 -0.65 -9.11
N LEU A 58 22.28 -1.62 -10.01
CA LEU A 58 21.39 -2.77 -10.04
C LEU A 58 22.22 -4.03 -10.28
N GLN A 59 22.17 -4.98 -9.35
CA GLN A 59 23.00 -6.19 -9.44
C GLN A 59 22.33 -7.37 -8.74
N ARG A 60 22.74 -8.59 -9.10
CA ARG A 60 22.33 -9.80 -8.39
C ARG A 60 23.06 -9.89 -7.06
N VAL A 61 22.36 -10.30 -5.99
CA VAL A 61 23.01 -10.46 -4.66
C VAL A 61 23.96 -11.67 -4.62
N ALA A 62 23.76 -12.64 -5.52
CA ALA A 62 24.44 -13.94 -5.53
C ALA A 62 25.88 -13.95 -6.10
N GLU A 63 26.48 -12.80 -6.45
CA GLU A 63 27.84 -12.77 -7.02
C GLU A 63 28.99 -12.91 -5.98
N GLY A 64 28.65 -13.01 -4.68
CA GLY A 64 29.57 -13.45 -3.62
C GLY A 64 29.32 -14.92 -3.24
N ALA A 65 30.40 -15.70 -3.06
CA ALA A 65 30.40 -17.16 -2.96
C ALA A 65 29.53 -17.83 -1.87
N ASP A 66 28.82 -17.08 -1.02
CA ASP A 66 28.06 -17.59 0.13
C ASP A 66 26.57 -17.21 0.14
N PHE A 67 26.00 -16.72 -0.97
CA PHE A 67 24.59 -16.29 -1.01
C PHE A 67 23.76 -17.04 -2.06
N PRO A 68 22.98 -18.08 -1.70
CA PRO A 68 22.08 -18.76 -2.63
C PRO A 68 20.79 -17.94 -2.79
N GLY A 69 20.91 -16.76 -3.38
CA GLY A 69 19.83 -15.77 -3.48
C GLY A 69 18.81 -16.01 -4.59
N GLU A 70 18.97 -17.07 -5.36
CA GLU A 70 18.12 -17.35 -6.51
C GLU A 70 17.71 -18.81 -6.52
N ARG A 71 16.46 -19.05 -6.87
CA ARG A 71 15.87 -20.39 -6.81
C ARG A 71 14.95 -20.61 -7.98
N ALA A 72 15.19 -21.70 -8.70
CA ALA A 72 14.23 -22.23 -9.66
C ALA A 72 13.03 -22.78 -8.89
N GLY A 73 11.84 -22.44 -9.35
CA GLY A 73 10.58 -22.96 -8.84
C GLY A 73 10.03 -24.11 -9.68
N GLY A 74 8.72 -24.27 -9.62
CA GLY A 74 7.93 -25.15 -10.48
C GLY A 74 7.73 -24.64 -11.92
N GLY A 75 8.15 -23.41 -12.21
CA GLY A 75 8.03 -22.75 -13.51
C GLY A 75 6.81 -21.83 -13.66
N ASP A 76 6.17 -21.40 -12.55
CA ASP A 76 4.92 -20.62 -12.56
C ASP A 76 5.12 -19.11 -12.83
N GLY A 77 6.21 -18.78 -13.53
CA GLY A 77 6.63 -17.41 -13.84
C GLY A 77 7.80 -16.93 -12.98
N LEU A 78 8.19 -15.67 -13.13
CA LEU A 78 9.28 -15.03 -12.41
C LEU A 78 8.75 -14.03 -11.37
N VAL A 79 9.30 -14.08 -10.17
CA VAL A 79 9.18 -13.04 -9.14
C VAL A 79 10.57 -12.43 -8.88
N LEU A 80 10.64 -11.11 -8.84
CA LEU A 80 11.84 -10.39 -8.44
C LEU A 80 11.72 -9.93 -6.99
N VAL A 81 12.76 -10.12 -6.19
CA VAL A 81 12.90 -9.48 -4.88
C VAL A 81 14.00 -8.43 -5.01
N LEU A 82 13.64 -7.15 -4.95
CA LEU A 82 14.59 -6.04 -5.04
C LEU A 82 14.81 -5.48 -3.64
N VAL A 83 16.06 -5.50 -3.18
CA VAL A 83 16.43 -5.05 -1.84
C VAL A 83 17.21 -3.74 -1.95
N GLU A 84 16.83 -2.75 -1.16
CA GLU A 84 17.59 -1.51 -1.00
C GLU A 84 19.01 -1.88 -0.55
N GLU A 85 20.01 -1.50 -1.33
CA GLU A 85 21.37 -1.98 -1.14
C GLU A 85 21.96 -1.70 0.25
N ARG A 86 21.58 -0.57 0.85
CA ARG A 86 21.97 -0.20 2.22
C ARG A 86 21.67 -1.32 3.22
N LEU A 87 20.58 -2.06 3.04
CA LEU A 87 20.16 -3.16 3.91
C LEU A 87 21.07 -4.39 3.81
N LEU A 88 21.79 -4.56 2.71
CA LEU A 88 22.74 -5.66 2.51
C LEU A 88 24.13 -5.35 3.07
N SER A 89 24.43 -4.08 3.34
CA SER A 89 25.69 -3.70 3.99
C SER A 89 25.72 -4.18 5.44
N PRO A 90 26.86 -4.63 6.00
CA PRO A 90 26.95 -4.97 7.42
C PRO A 90 26.61 -3.76 8.30
N LEU A 91 25.85 -3.99 9.39
CA LEU A 91 25.58 -2.99 10.41
C LEU A 91 26.07 -3.52 11.77
N PRO A 92 26.98 -2.81 12.48
CA PRO A 92 27.41 -3.23 13.81
C PRO A 92 26.22 -3.43 14.74
N GLU A 93 26.15 -4.61 15.39
CA GLU A 93 25.07 -5.00 16.31
C GLU A 93 23.65 -5.01 15.69
N GLY A 94 23.53 -4.86 14.36
CA GLY A 94 22.27 -5.01 13.63
C GLY A 94 22.08 -6.42 13.11
N ALA A 95 20.83 -6.80 12.83
CA ALA A 95 20.54 -8.07 12.19
C ALA A 95 21.16 -8.14 10.78
N ASP A 96 21.80 -9.25 10.44
CA ASP A 96 22.13 -9.57 9.05
C ASP A 96 20.85 -10.08 8.36
N LEU A 97 20.39 -9.34 7.36
CA LEU A 97 19.16 -9.69 6.63
C LEU A 97 19.39 -10.80 5.59
N ARG A 98 20.65 -11.12 5.29
CA ARG A 98 21.01 -12.13 4.29
C ARG A 98 20.33 -13.50 4.53
N PRO A 99 20.39 -14.11 5.73
CA PRO A 99 19.73 -15.39 5.99
C PRO A 99 18.21 -15.31 5.82
N ALA A 100 17.59 -14.25 6.33
CA ALA A 100 16.15 -14.04 6.26
C ALA A 100 15.66 -13.88 4.80
N LEU A 101 16.38 -13.09 3.99
CA LEU A 101 16.10 -12.93 2.56
C LEU A 101 16.32 -14.23 1.78
N THR A 102 17.36 -15.00 2.11
CA THR A 102 17.61 -16.32 1.50
C THR A 102 16.46 -17.28 1.78
N GLN A 103 15.98 -17.32 3.02
CA GLN A 103 14.83 -18.14 3.40
C GLN A 103 13.57 -17.67 2.66
N TYR A 104 13.33 -16.37 2.62
CA TYR A 104 12.18 -15.81 1.91
C TYR A 104 12.18 -16.17 0.41
N VAL A 105 13.31 -16.04 -0.28
CA VAL A 105 13.46 -16.49 -1.68
C VAL A 105 13.16 -17.98 -1.83
N ALA A 106 13.67 -18.82 -0.92
CA ALA A 106 13.40 -20.24 -0.96
C ALA A 106 11.91 -20.54 -0.75
N ASP A 107 11.25 -19.84 0.18
CA ASP A 107 9.82 -20.01 0.45
C ASP A 107 8.94 -19.51 -0.70
N LEU A 108 9.36 -18.46 -1.41
CA LEU A 108 8.72 -18.01 -2.64
C LEU A 108 8.86 -19.05 -3.74
N ALA A 109 10.06 -19.60 -3.94
CA ALA A 109 10.30 -20.60 -4.98
C ALA A 109 9.58 -21.93 -4.72
N ALA A 110 9.48 -22.33 -3.44
CA ALA A 110 8.68 -23.47 -3.02
C ALA A 110 7.19 -23.30 -3.38
N ALA A 111 6.69 -22.06 -3.43
CA ALA A 111 5.32 -21.77 -3.83
C ALA A 111 5.08 -21.84 -5.35
N GLY A 112 6.11 -22.07 -6.18
CA GLY A 112 5.96 -22.26 -7.63
C GLY A 112 6.79 -21.36 -8.54
N PRO A 113 6.91 -20.03 -8.32
CA PRO A 113 7.64 -19.16 -9.25
C PRO A 113 9.16 -19.36 -9.18
N ASP A 114 9.83 -19.05 -10.28
CA ASP A 114 11.26 -18.75 -10.27
C ASP A 114 11.49 -17.43 -9.53
N VAL A 115 12.56 -17.34 -8.73
CA VAL A 115 12.82 -16.16 -7.90
C VAL A 115 14.26 -15.70 -8.07
N LEU A 116 14.42 -14.39 -8.32
CA LEU A 116 15.72 -13.73 -8.37
C LEU A 116 15.81 -12.64 -7.31
N LEU A 117 16.88 -12.65 -6.51
CA LEU A 117 17.19 -11.61 -5.53
C LEU A 117 18.19 -10.61 -6.11
N LEU A 118 17.75 -9.36 -6.18
CA LEU A 118 18.52 -8.24 -6.72
C LEU A 118 18.76 -7.20 -5.62
N SER A 119 19.93 -6.58 -5.65
CA SER A 119 20.24 -5.34 -4.93
C SER A 119 19.97 -4.17 -5.85
N LEU A 120 19.30 -3.15 -5.33
CA LEU A 120 19.00 -1.92 -6.04
C LEU A 120 19.39 -0.72 -5.18
N ALA A 121 20.21 0.17 -5.74
CA ALA A 121 20.43 1.53 -5.26
C ALA A 121 19.86 2.49 -6.31
N VAL A 122 19.03 3.41 -5.84
CA VAL A 122 18.38 4.44 -6.65
C VAL A 122 18.78 5.82 -6.18
N TYR A 123 18.50 6.82 -7.00
CA TYR A 123 18.66 8.22 -6.61
C TYR A 123 17.99 8.49 -5.26
N ALA A 124 18.78 8.98 -4.30
CA ALA A 124 18.31 9.39 -2.98
C ALA A 124 18.96 10.74 -2.59
N GLY A 125 18.95 11.70 -3.52
CA GLY A 125 19.45 13.06 -3.31
C GLY A 125 18.38 14.03 -2.80
N GLU A 126 18.67 15.33 -2.84
CA GLU A 126 17.77 16.39 -2.35
C GLU A 126 16.68 16.79 -3.34
N ALA A 127 16.83 16.48 -4.64
CA ALA A 127 15.82 16.85 -5.62
C ALA A 127 14.59 15.93 -5.50
N HIS A 128 13.41 16.54 -5.57
CA HIS A 128 12.16 15.82 -5.57
C HIS A 128 11.89 15.27 -6.98
N GLN A 129 12.30 14.02 -7.22
CA GLN A 129 12.21 13.32 -8.51
C GLN A 129 11.86 11.83 -8.29
N ASP A 130 11.02 11.56 -7.30
CA ASP A 130 10.60 10.22 -6.91
C ASP A 130 9.85 9.58 -8.09
N GLY A 131 8.99 10.33 -8.78
CA GLY A 131 8.27 9.85 -9.95
C GLY A 131 9.18 9.47 -11.12
N ARG A 132 10.26 10.23 -11.39
CA ARG A 132 11.24 9.87 -12.42
C ARG A 132 11.98 8.59 -12.05
N THR A 133 12.37 8.47 -10.79
CA THR A 133 13.06 7.28 -10.27
C THR A 133 12.14 6.05 -10.33
N VAL A 134 10.84 6.22 -10.06
CA VAL A 134 9.82 5.18 -10.28
C VAL A 134 9.75 4.77 -11.75
N LEU A 135 9.75 5.71 -12.70
CA LEU A 135 9.75 5.40 -14.14
C LEU A 135 11.00 4.63 -14.57
N ALA A 136 12.17 4.91 -13.98
CA ALA A 136 13.38 4.15 -14.24
C ALA A 136 13.27 2.69 -13.77
N ILE A 137 12.72 2.45 -12.57
CA ILE A 137 12.43 1.10 -12.06
C ILE A 137 11.40 0.40 -12.95
N ARG A 138 10.36 1.12 -13.39
CA ARG A 138 9.34 0.61 -14.31
C ARG A 138 9.98 0.18 -15.64
N GLU A 139 10.90 0.95 -16.19
CA GLU A 139 11.62 0.60 -17.43
C GLU A 139 12.39 -0.72 -17.27
N PHE A 140 13.05 -0.94 -16.12
CA PHE A 140 13.64 -2.24 -15.82
C PHE A 140 12.59 -3.36 -15.87
N PHE A 141 11.43 -3.19 -15.23
CA PHE A 141 10.34 -4.17 -15.25
C PHE A 141 9.78 -4.43 -16.65
N ARG A 142 9.65 -3.38 -17.49
CA ARG A 142 9.25 -3.52 -18.90
C ARG A 142 10.23 -4.36 -19.68
N GLN A 143 11.54 -4.12 -19.53
CA GLN A 143 12.57 -4.91 -20.20
C GLN A 143 12.62 -6.36 -19.70
N VAL A 144 12.38 -6.59 -18.40
CA VAL A 144 12.22 -7.95 -17.85
C VAL A 144 11.02 -8.65 -18.51
N GLN A 145 9.84 -8.02 -18.55
CA GLN A 145 8.64 -8.59 -19.17
C GLN A 145 8.85 -8.92 -20.65
N GLN A 146 9.56 -8.07 -21.40
CA GLN A 146 9.88 -8.29 -22.81
C GLN A 146 10.77 -9.53 -23.03
N ARG A 147 11.78 -9.72 -22.17
CA ARG A 147 12.68 -10.89 -22.24
C ARG A 147 12.05 -12.14 -21.63
N MET A 148 11.12 -11.95 -20.70
CA MET A 148 10.50 -13.00 -19.91
C MET A 148 9.00 -12.76 -19.75
N PRO A 149 8.17 -13.24 -20.70
CA PRO A 149 6.72 -13.03 -20.66
C PRO A 149 6.02 -13.60 -19.42
N GLY A 150 6.68 -14.50 -18.68
CA GLY A 150 6.19 -15.06 -17.42
C GLY A 150 6.50 -14.22 -16.18
N PHE A 151 7.02 -13.01 -16.30
CA PHE A 151 7.25 -12.14 -15.15
C PHE A 151 5.93 -11.77 -14.48
N ARG A 152 5.82 -12.07 -13.17
CA ARG A 152 4.59 -11.96 -12.39
C ARG A 152 4.56 -10.72 -11.50
N GLY A 153 5.73 -10.20 -11.13
CA GLY A 153 5.80 -9.09 -10.20
C GLY A 153 7.07 -9.00 -9.37
N ALA A 154 7.11 -7.96 -8.55
CA ALA A 154 8.25 -7.63 -7.71
C ALA A 154 7.84 -7.37 -6.26
N VAL A 155 8.74 -7.69 -5.33
CA VAL A 155 8.66 -7.26 -3.93
C VAL A 155 9.84 -6.34 -3.66
N LEU A 156 9.54 -5.08 -3.32
CA LEU A 156 10.53 -4.06 -3.00
C LEU A 156 10.78 -4.05 -1.49
N VAL A 157 12.00 -4.37 -1.05
CA VAL A 157 12.38 -4.44 0.37
C VAL A 157 13.31 -3.28 0.72
N GLY A 158 12.83 -2.35 1.53
CA GLY A 158 13.55 -1.13 1.93
C GLY A 158 12.86 0.15 1.50
N ASN A 159 13.58 1.27 1.58
CA ASN A 159 13.06 2.59 1.26
C ASN A 159 13.22 2.89 -0.23
N PHE A 160 12.11 2.98 -0.96
CA PHE A 160 12.05 3.24 -2.40
C PHE A 160 11.09 4.42 -2.68
N PRO A 161 11.27 5.16 -3.79
CA PRO A 161 10.42 6.29 -4.16
C PRO A 161 9.00 5.85 -4.49
N ASP A 162 8.01 6.69 -4.17
CA ASP A 162 6.59 6.45 -4.42
C ASP A 162 6.08 7.26 -5.61
N ALA A 163 5.03 6.78 -6.27
CA ALA A 163 4.32 7.54 -7.30
C ALA A 163 3.15 8.34 -6.71
N LEU A 164 3.21 9.67 -6.83
CA LEU A 164 2.11 10.57 -6.51
C LEU A 164 1.18 10.72 -7.73
N LEU A 165 -0.06 10.26 -7.61
CA LEU A 165 -1.10 10.46 -8.61
C LEU A 165 -1.95 11.68 -8.27
N VAL A 166 -2.02 12.65 -9.18
CA VAL A 166 -2.93 13.79 -9.13
C VAL A 166 -3.94 13.65 -10.25
N ARG A 167 -5.23 13.74 -9.93
CA ARG A 167 -6.30 13.67 -10.91
C ARG A 167 -7.07 14.98 -10.92
N GLN A 168 -7.34 15.48 -12.11
CA GLN A 168 -8.38 16.46 -12.33
C GLN A 168 -9.53 15.74 -13.02
N TYR A 169 -10.74 15.88 -12.50
CA TYR A 169 -11.92 15.24 -13.08
C TYR A 169 -13.10 16.19 -13.08
N PHE A 170 -14.03 15.93 -13.97
CA PHE A 170 -15.26 16.69 -14.09
C PHE A 170 -16.30 16.20 -13.08
N TRP A 171 -16.72 17.04 -12.14
CA TRP A 171 -17.73 16.69 -11.13
C TRP A 171 -18.96 17.57 -11.24
N ARG A 172 -20.08 16.97 -11.62
CA ARG A 172 -21.40 17.61 -11.60
C ARG A 172 -22.06 17.42 -10.24
N LEU A 173 -22.60 18.51 -9.69
CA LEU A 173 -23.21 18.54 -8.36
C LEU A 173 -24.51 19.34 -8.39
N HIS A 174 -25.47 18.94 -7.56
CA HIS A 174 -26.72 19.67 -7.33
C HIS A 174 -26.92 19.91 -5.83
N GLN A 175 -26.35 21.01 -5.33
CA GLN A 175 -26.40 21.36 -3.90
C GLN A 175 -26.08 22.85 -3.72
N PRO A 176 -26.36 23.44 -2.55
CA PRO A 176 -25.92 24.80 -2.24
C PRO A 176 -24.40 24.94 -2.40
N THR A 177 -23.94 26.10 -2.89
CA THR A 177 -22.53 26.33 -3.14
C THR A 177 -22.16 27.78 -2.92
N THR A 178 -20.87 28.04 -2.67
CA THR A 178 -20.30 29.39 -2.57
C THR A 178 -19.15 29.50 -3.54
N LEU A 179 -19.22 30.46 -4.45
CA LEU A 179 -18.10 30.82 -5.31
C LEU A 179 -17.28 31.91 -4.65
N ASN A 180 -15.96 31.85 -4.84
CA ASN A 180 -15.01 32.86 -4.35
C ASN A 180 -15.09 33.06 -2.83
N GLN A 181 -15.24 31.96 -2.07
CA GLN A 181 -15.38 32.03 -0.61
C GLN A 181 -14.23 32.81 0.03
N GLY A 182 -14.56 33.77 0.89
CA GLY A 182 -13.62 34.65 1.58
C GLY A 182 -13.01 35.78 0.73
N LYS A 183 -13.38 35.90 -0.55
CA LYS A 183 -12.89 36.95 -1.47
C LYS A 183 -13.91 38.09 -1.60
N PRO A 184 -13.51 39.32 -2.02
CA PRO A 184 -14.44 40.45 -2.19
C PRO A 184 -15.61 40.20 -3.15
N ASN A 185 -15.46 39.24 -4.08
CA ASN A 185 -16.46 38.80 -5.03
C ASN A 185 -17.13 37.48 -4.64
N GLU A 186 -17.17 37.14 -3.35
CA GLU A 186 -17.90 35.98 -2.83
C GLU A 186 -19.36 36.02 -3.26
N ARG A 187 -19.86 34.90 -3.79
CA ARG A 187 -21.27 34.74 -4.16
C ARG A 187 -21.81 33.44 -3.58
N LYS A 188 -22.81 33.55 -2.71
CA LYS A 188 -23.48 32.41 -2.07
C LYS A 188 -24.74 32.05 -2.82
N PHE A 189 -24.92 30.76 -3.04
CA PHE A 189 -26.16 30.19 -3.54
C PHE A 189 -26.73 29.25 -2.47
N GLU A 190 -27.68 29.77 -1.70
CA GLU A 190 -28.27 29.04 -0.56
C GLU A 190 -29.25 27.95 -1.00
N GLN A 191 -29.85 28.10 -2.17
CA GLN A 191 -30.69 27.07 -2.77
C GLN A 191 -29.85 26.11 -3.61
N PRO A 192 -30.17 24.81 -3.62
CA PRO A 192 -29.55 23.85 -4.52
C PRO A 192 -29.65 24.31 -5.98
N LEU A 193 -28.55 24.22 -6.72
CA LEU A 193 -28.50 24.46 -8.15
C LEU A 193 -27.46 23.55 -8.79
N ASP A 194 -27.54 23.40 -10.11
CA ASP A 194 -26.53 22.66 -10.85
C ASP A 194 -25.24 23.48 -10.93
N TYR A 195 -24.15 22.91 -10.45
CA TYR A 195 -22.83 23.45 -10.71
C TYR A 195 -21.87 22.31 -11.05
N TRP A 196 -20.78 22.70 -11.68
CA TRP A 196 -19.72 21.78 -12.03
C TRP A 196 -18.40 22.20 -11.36
N ARG A 197 -17.53 21.25 -11.09
CA ARG A 197 -16.19 21.46 -10.52
C ARG A 197 -15.20 20.62 -11.30
N THR A 198 -14.15 21.27 -11.81
CA THR A 198 -12.95 20.59 -12.29
C THR A 198 -11.75 21.18 -11.58
N ARG A 199 -11.14 20.39 -10.70
CA ARG A 199 -10.04 20.80 -9.83
C ARG A 199 -9.09 19.62 -9.67
N ALA A 200 -7.79 19.87 -9.77
CA ALA A 200 -6.78 18.86 -9.55
C ALA A 200 -6.66 18.54 -8.05
N GLU A 201 -6.59 17.25 -7.71
CA GLU A 201 -6.39 16.80 -6.33
C GLU A 201 -5.58 15.50 -6.30
N PRO A 202 -4.77 15.27 -5.25
CA PRO A 202 -4.13 13.98 -5.04
C PRO A 202 -5.18 12.88 -4.94
N ILE A 203 -5.02 11.82 -5.72
CA ILE A 203 -5.84 10.61 -5.64
C ILE A 203 -5.09 9.41 -5.06
N ALA A 204 -3.75 9.44 -5.07
CA ALA A 204 -2.94 8.46 -4.38
C ALA A 204 -1.57 9.09 -4.13
N MET A 205 -1.19 9.26 -2.86
CA MET A 205 0.15 9.75 -2.51
C MET A 205 1.21 8.63 -2.57
N ARG A 206 0.76 7.38 -2.70
CA ARG A 206 1.55 6.20 -3.07
C ARG A 206 0.70 5.32 -3.98
N SER A 207 1.20 4.99 -5.17
CA SER A 207 0.52 4.08 -6.10
C SER A 207 1.49 3.05 -6.69
N GLU A 208 1.20 1.77 -6.46
CA GLU A 208 1.94 0.67 -7.11
C GLU A 208 1.52 0.47 -8.57
N LEU A 209 0.43 1.10 -9.02
CA LEU A 209 -0.08 0.96 -10.38
C LEU A 209 0.95 1.40 -11.43
N VAL A 210 1.67 2.49 -11.19
CA VAL A 210 2.67 3.01 -12.15
C VAL A 210 3.79 1.99 -12.39
N LEU A 211 4.23 1.29 -11.35
CA LEU A 211 5.22 0.21 -11.49
C LEU A 211 4.62 -1.08 -12.07
N SER A 212 3.33 -1.30 -11.87
CA SER A 212 2.64 -2.55 -12.18
C SER A 212 2.04 -2.60 -13.58
N ASP A 213 1.65 -1.46 -14.13
CA ASP A 213 1.20 -1.29 -15.51
C ASP A 213 2.42 -1.05 -16.40
N LEU A 214 2.78 -2.03 -17.23
CA LEU A 214 4.00 -2.05 -18.05
C LEU A 214 3.76 -1.59 -19.50
N ASP A 215 2.51 -1.46 -19.94
CA ASP A 215 2.15 -1.02 -21.29
C ASP A 215 1.47 0.36 -21.35
N GLY A 216 1.09 0.92 -20.19
CA GLY A 216 0.59 2.27 -20.03
C GLY A 216 1.61 3.36 -20.38
N ARG A 217 1.09 4.56 -20.62
CA ARG A 217 1.83 5.76 -21.06
C ARG A 217 2.12 6.70 -19.88
N TRP A 218 2.69 6.15 -18.81
CA TRP A 218 2.94 6.91 -17.58
C TRP A 218 3.99 8.02 -17.76
N GLU A 219 4.93 7.83 -18.67
CA GLU A 219 5.94 8.82 -19.02
C GLU A 219 5.32 10.11 -19.57
N ASP A 220 4.22 9.99 -20.34
CA ASP A 220 3.48 11.13 -20.91
C ASP A 220 2.65 11.89 -19.86
N CYS A 221 2.43 11.27 -18.70
CA CYS A 221 1.66 11.82 -17.60
C CYS A 221 2.55 12.38 -16.48
N TYR A 222 3.87 12.22 -16.55
CA TYR A 222 4.77 12.61 -15.46
C TYR A 222 5.22 14.07 -15.55
N HIS A 223 5.13 14.78 -14.44
CA HIS A 223 5.51 16.17 -14.26
C HIS A 223 6.47 16.29 -13.08
N GLU A 224 7.76 16.48 -13.36
CA GLU A 224 8.77 16.67 -12.31
C GLU A 224 8.71 18.08 -11.71
N ALA A 225 8.73 19.10 -12.58
CA ALA A 225 8.77 20.49 -12.14
C ALA A 225 7.46 20.89 -11.45
N ARG A 226 7.57 21.85 -10.53
CA ARG A 226 6.40 22.45 -9.90
C ARG A 226 5.50 23.12 -10.95
N GLU A 227 4.28 22.64 -11.09
CA GLU A 227 3.30 23.08 -12.08
C GLU A 227 2.01 23.57 -11.41
N ALA A 228 1.48 24.68 -11.91
CA ALA A 228 0.21 25.25 -11.48
C ALA A 228 -0.91 24.78 -12.43
N LEU A 229 -1.70 23.81 -11.99
CA LEU A 229 -2.81 23.24 -12.74
C LEU A 229 -4.05 24.13 -12.58
N PRO A 230 -4.67 24.59 -13.68
CA PRO A 230 -5.85 25.44 -13.59
C PRO A 230 -7.07 24.66 -13.07
N TYR A 231 -7.97 25.35 -12.38
CA TYR A 231 -9.28 24.82 -11.98
C TYR A 231 -10.40 25.79 -12.33
N VAL A 232 -11.61 25.25 -12.52
CA VAL A 232 -12.84 26.05 -12.61
C VAL A 232 -13.97 25.42 -11.80
N ILE A 233 -14.75 26.27 -11.14
CA ILE A 233 -16.06 25.95 -10.56
C ILE A 233 -17.05 26.90 -11.20
N ALA A 234 -18.07 26.41 -11.92
CA ALA A 234 -19.13 27.26 -12.47
C ALA A 234 -20.52 26.81 -12.04
N ALA A 235 -21.30 27.77 -11.57
CA ALA A 235 -22.67 27.60 -11.13
C ALA A 235 -23.61 27.97 -12.28
N PHE A 236 -24.70 27.21 -12.44
CA PHE A 236 -25.70 27.44 -13.48
C PHE A 236 -27.08 27.71 -12.87
N PRO A 237 -27.36 28.93 -12.40
CA PRO A 237 -28.66 29.28 -11.81
C PRO A 237 -29.84 29.08 -12.76
N ASP A 238 -29.59 29.22 -14.07
CA ASP A 238 -30.59 29.03 -15.13
C ASP A 238 -30.66 27.56 -15.63
N GLY A 239 -29.94 26.65 -14.97
CA GLY A 239 -29.81 25.23 -15.34
C GLY A 239 -28.55 24.92 -16.15
N ALA A 240 -27.98 23.73 -15.93
CA ALA A 240 -26.81 23.25 -16.67
C ALA A 240 -27.22 22.37 -17.87
N GLU A 241 -26.46 22.46 -18.96
CA GLU A 241 -26.47 21.46 -20.02
C GLU A 241 -25.71 20.20 -19.56
N GLN A 242 -25.91 19.08 -20.24
CA GLN A 242 -25.32 17.79 -19.83
C GLN A 242 -23.78 17.81 -19.77
N ALA A 243 -23.13 18.58 -20.65
CA ALA A 243 -21.67 18.67 -20.75
C ALA A 243 -21.14 20.09 -20.52
N GLY A 244 -21.91 20.94 -19.83
CA GLY A 244 -21.50 22.31 -19.52
C GLY A 244 -22.65 23.31 -19.52
N GLY A 245 -22.38 24.53 -19.95
CA GLY A 245 -23.40 25.56 -20.01
C GLY A 245 -22.84 26.96 -20.09
N VAL A 246 -23.74 27.92 -20.24
CA VAL A 246 -23.41 29.35 -20.25
C VAL A 246 -23.69 29.94 -18.87
N THR A 247 -22.71 30.60 -18.27
CA THR A 247 -22.90 31.29 -16.98
C THR A 247 -21.99 32.51 -16.83
N ALA A 248 -22.42 33.46 -16.01
CA ALA A 248 -21.55 34.53 -15.48
C ALA A 248 -20.99 34.18 -14.10
N ASP A 249 -21.43 33.07 -13.51
CA ASP A 249 -21.14 32.65 -12.15
C ASP A 249 -20.09 31.56 -12.14
N PHE A 250 -18.84 31.97 -12.08
CA PHE A 250 -17.70 31.05 -12.02
C PHE A 250 -16.58 31.55 -11.11
N GLU A 251 -15.77 30.60 -10.65
CA GLU A 251 -14.52 30.80 -9.95
C GLU A 251 -13.42 30.05 -10.72
N GLU A 252 -12.29 30.73 -10.90
CA GLU A 252 -11.08 30.16 -11.49
C GLU A 252 -9.90 30.32 -10.54
N GLY A 253 -8.95 29.41 -10.63
CA GLY A 253 -7.69 29.48 -9.91
C GLY A 253 -6.74 28.40 -10.36
N THR A 254 -5.73 28.12 -9.54
CA THR A 254 -4.73 27.08 -9.81
C THR A 254 -4.39 26.32 -8.54
N ASP A 255 -4.16 25.02 -8.66
CA ASP A 255 -3.53 24.18 -7.64
C ASP A 255 -2.12 23.80 -8.08
N ALA A 256 -1.14 23.89 -7.18
CA ALA A 256 0.26 23.63 -7.52
C ALA A 256 0.73 22.28 -6.98
N PHE A 257 1.37 21.49 -7.84
CA PHE A 257 1.96 20.20 -7.51
C PHE A 257 3.38 20.13 -8.08
N GLU A 258 4.22 19.27 -7.54
CA GLU A 258 5.55 18.94 -8.03
C GLU A 258 5.74 17.43 -7.92
N ASP A 259 6.58 16.87 -8.79
CA ASP A 259 6.87 15.43 -8.84
C ASP A 259 5.63 14.51 -8.81
N PHE A 260 4.80 14.58 -9.85
CA PHE A 260 3.52 13.88 -9.88
C PHE A 260 3.14 13.33 -11.25
N PHE A 261 2.25 12.35 -11.27
CA PHE A 261 1.60 11.84 -12.48
C PHE A 261 0.21 12.46 -12.61
N PHE A 262 -0.03 13.17 -13.70
CA PHE A 262 -1.26 13.91 -13.94
C PHE A 262 -2.28 13.12 -14.76
N LEU A 263 -3.45 12.88 -14.17
CA LEU A 263 -4.60 12.29 -14.82
C LEU A 263 -5.60 13.39 -15.19
N ASP A 264 -5.51 13.86 -16.44
CA ASP A 264 -6.30 14.96 -16.99
C ASP A 264 -7.68 14.48 -17.52
N ASP A 265 -8.53 14.03 -16.59
CA ASP A 265 -9.89 13.55 -16.88
C ASP A 265 -10.96 14.66 -16.78
N GLY A 266 -10.55 15.87 -16.40
CA GLY A 266 -11.43 17.01 -16.13
C GLY A 266 -11.23 18.17 -17.10
N ALA A 267 -10.59 17.94 -18.24
CA ALA A 267 -10.31 18.96 -19.24
C ALA A 267 -11.59 19.66 -19.70
N TRP A 268 -11.51 20.98 -19.90
CA TRP A 268 -12.63 21.80 -20.36
C TRP A 268 -12.18 22.79 -21.43
N LYS A 269 -13.17 23.31 -22.15
CA LYS A 269 -13.05 24.45 -23.07
C LYS A 269 -13.90 25.59 -22.55
N GLU A 270 -13.40 26.80 -22.75
CA GLU A 270 -14.11 28.04 -22.46
C GLU A 270 -14.27 28.88 -23.74
N GLU A 271 -15.45 29.45 -23.95
CA GLU A 271 -15.76 30.36 -25.05
C GLU A 271 -16.54 31.59 -24.56
N PRO A 272 -16.27 32.80 -25.06
CA PRO A 272 -17.08 33.98 -24.74
C PRO A 272 -18.54 33.79 -25.20
N ALA A 273 -19.51 34.14 -24.35
CA ALA A 273 -20.94 34.02 -24.65
C ALA A 273 -21.70 35.36 -24.67
N GLY A 274 -20.99 36.50 -24.58
CA GLY A 274 -21.59 37.84 -24.49
C GLY A 274 -22.01 38.21 -23.06
N ASP A 275 -22.25 39.51 -22.81
CA ASP A 275 -22.74 40.03 -21.52
C ASP A 275 -21.95 39.60 -20.27
N GLY A 276 -20.64 39.41 -20.42
CA GLY A 276 -19.76 38.92 -19.34
C GLY A 276 -19.92 37.43 -19.00
N LYS A 277 -20.75 36.68 -19.75
CA LYS A 277 -20.92 35.25 -19.62
C LYS A 277 -19.85 34.47 -20.39
N ARG A 278 -19.54 33.28 -19.89
CA ARG A 278 -18.70 32.28 -20.55
C ARG A 278 -19.52 31.03 -20.79
N LYS A 279 -19.34 30.43 -21.96
CA LYS A 279 -19.76 29.06 -22.22
C LYS A 279 -18.61 28.16 -21.83
N PHE A 280 -18.89 27.22 -20.96
CA PHE A 280 -17.95 26.18 -20.64
C PHE A 280 -18.42 24.83 -21.18
N THR A 281 -17.48 24.00 -21.60
CA THR A 281 -17.76 22.67 -22.17
C THR A 281 -16.75 21.65 -21.66
N CYS A 282 -17.22 20.57 -21.06
CA CYS A 282 -16.39 19.43 -20.66
C CYS A 282 -15.90 18.72 -21.94
N LEU A 283 -14.60 18.45 -22.02
CA LEU A 283 -13.99 17.75 -23.15
C LEU A 283 -13.98 16.24 -22.99
N GLY A 284 -14.50 15.73 -21.87
CA GLY A 284 -14.44 14.33 -21.50
C GLY A 284 -13.06 13.93 -21.00
N GLU A 285 -12.95 12.65 -20.66
CA GLU A 285 -11.73 12.06 -20.11
C GLU A 285 -10.73 11.74 -21.21
N ARG A 286 -9.47 12.13 -21.01
CA ARG A 286 -8.42 11.87 -22.00
C ARG A 286 -7.78 10.51 -21.83
N ASN A 287 -7.81 9.93 -20.62
CA ASN A 287 -7.23 8.62 -20.32
C ASN A 287 -5.80 8.47 -20.88
N LYS A 288 -5.00 9.51 -20.66
CA LYS A 288 -3.66 9.64 -21.26
C LYS A 288 -2.73 8.52 -20.82
N GLU A 289 -2.88 8.08 -19.58
CA GLU A 289 -2.09 7.01 -18.98
C GLU A 289 -2.40 5.64 -19.58
N CYS A 290 -3.61 5.44 -20.11
CA CYS A 290 -4.04 4.13 -20.61
C CYS A 290 -3.26 3.73 -21.87
N SER A 291 -2.97 2.45 -21.98
CA SER A 291 -2.46 1.84 -23.21
C SER A 291 -3.51 1.85 -24.32
N THR A 292 -3.10 1.54 -25.55
CA THR A 292 -4.05 1.45 -26.67
C THR A 292 -5.07 0.33 -26.46
N ALA A 293 -4.69 -0.76 -25.78
CA ALA A 293 -5.59 -1.85 -25.46
C ALA A 293 -6.62 -1.42 -24.39
N ASP A 294 -6.16 -0.73 -23.34
CA ASP A 294 -7.02 -0.30 -22.23
C ASP A 294 -8.05 0.76 -22.65
N LEU A 295 -7.72 1.59 -23.65
CA LEU A 295 -8.68 2.52 -24.25
C LEU A 295 -9.89 1.85 -24.91
N THR A 296 -9.83 0.55 -25.19
CA THR A 296 -10.93 -0.22 -25.78
C THR A 296 -11.87 -0.85 -24.76
N LEU A 297 -11.55 -0.76 -23.47
CA LEU A 297 -12.35 -1.31 -22.39
C LEU A 297 -13.65 -0.51 -22.20
N THR A 298 -14.64 -1.15 -21.58
CA THR A 298 -15.93 -0.51 -21.28
C THR A 298 -15.73 0.76 -20.45
N ASN A 299 -14.93 0.67 -19.38
CA ASN A 299 -14.46 1.79 -18.57
C ASN A 299 -12.93 1.88 -18.75
N PRO A 300 -12.43 2.74 -19.65
CA PRO A 300 -10.99 2.88 -19.88
C PRO A 300 -10.24 3.27 -18.61
N LEU A 301 -9.30 2.43 -18.21
CA LEU A 301 -8.37 2.65 -17.11
C LEU A 301 -7.12 1.79 -17.30
N ALA A 302 -5.97 2.30 -16.85
CA ALA A 302 -4.70 1.58 -16.78
C ALA A 302 -4.81 0.41 -15.79
N ARG A 303 -4.29 -0.75 -16.20
CA ARG A 303 -4.38 -1.99 -15.42
C ARG A 303 -3.00 -2.54 -15.10
N PRO A 304 -2.82 -3.19 -13.93
CA PRO A 304 -1.57 -3.83 -13.61
C PRO A 304 -1.37 -5.10 -14.46
N ASP A 305 -0.23 -5.18 -15.15
CA ASP A 305 0.26 -6.38 -15.83
C ASP A 305 0.91 -7.36 -14.85
N ILE A 306 1.58 -6.80 -13.84
CA ILE A 306 2.28 -7.51 -12.76
C ILE A 306 1.79 -7.04 -11.39
N ALA A 307 2.15 -7.74 -10.32
CA ALA A 307 1.93 -7.25 -8.95
C ALA A 307 3.22 -6.66 -8.36
N VAL A 308 3.14 -5.44 -7.82
CA VAL A 308 4.24 -4.81 -7.08
C VAL A 308 3.76 -4.50 -5.66
N ALA A 309 4.61 -4.82 -4.68
CA ALA A 309 4.36 -4.45 -3.28
C ALA A 309 5.66 -4.06 -2.57
N ARG A 310 5.51 -3.34 -1.46
CA ARG A 310 6.62 -2.79 -0.67
C ARG A 310 6.67 -3.35 0.74
N VAL A 311 7.88 -3.62 1.22
CA VAL A 311 8.20 -3.93 2.62
C VAL A 311 9.21 -2.89 3.09
N ASN A 312 8.71 -1.82 3.68
CA ASN A 312 9.55 -0.72 4.19
C ASN A 312 9.42 -0.61 5.71
N ALA A 313 10.53 -0.78 6.42
CA ALA A 313 10.58 -0.61 7.86
C ALA A 313 11.16 0.71 8.32
N ARG A 314 11.76 1.50 7.43
CA ARG A 314 12.50 2.71 7.80
C ARG A 314 11.64 3.73 8.53
N ASN A 315 10.40 3.92 8.09
CA ASN A 315 9.54 4.97 8.64
C ASN A 315 8.81 4.56 9.93
N ALA A 316 8.72 3.26 10.18
CA ALA A 316 8.26 2.69 11.45
C ALA A 316 9.42 2.53 12.44
N ALA A 317 10.64 2.26 11.96
CA ALA A 317 11.82 2.02 12.76
C ALA A 317 12.47 3.32 13.24
N VAL A 318 11.80 3.99 14.17
CA VAL A 318 12.34 5.17 14.84
C VAL A 318 12.45 4.92 16.34
N ASN A 319 13.46 5.54 16.96
CA ASN A 319 13.66 5.54 18.40
C ASN A 319 13.72 6.97 18.95
N PRO A 320 13.43 7.17 20.25
CA PRO A 320 13.62 8.45 20.88
C PRO A 320 15.09 8.87 20.82
N ASP A 321 15.34 10.13 20.49
CA ASP A 321 16.67 10.71 20.35
C ASP A 321 17.37 10.73 21.71
N PRO A 322 18.49 10.00 21.87
CA PRO A 322 19.22 9.95 23.14
C PRO A 322 19.82 11.31 23.54
N ALA A 323 19.89 12.29 22.64
CA ALA A 323 20.32 13.65 22.95
C ALA A 323 19.28 14.45 23.74
N ILE A 324 18.02 13.99 23.78
CA ILE A 324 16.97 14.63 24.57
C ILE A 324 17.07 14.16 26.02
N VAL A 325 17.49 15.09 26.87
CA VAL A 325 17.64 14.88 28.31
C VAL A 325 16.83 15.90 29.10
N ASP A 326 16.39 15.51 30.29
CA ASP A 326 15.71 16.37 31.23
C ASP A 326 16.68 17.28 32.02
N ALA A 327 16.19 18.11 32.94
CA ALA A 327 17.04 19.03 33.70
C ALA A 327 18.08 18.31 34.61
N PRO A 328 17.73 17.17 35.25
CA PRO A 328 18.72 16.29 35.90
C PRO A 328 19.70 15.55 34.97
N GLY A 329 19.44 15.48 33.66
CA GLY A 329 20.27 14.79 32.68
C GLY A 329 19.85 13.35 32.36
N HIS A 330 18.62 12.94 32.70
CA HIS A 330 18.05 11.64 32.32
C HIS A 330 17.50 11.68 30.89
N GLY A 331 17.70 10.60 30.12
CA GLY A 331 17.14 10.44 28.77
C GLY A 331 15.69 9.91 28.77
N LEU A 332 15.07 9.91 27.58
CA LEU A 332 13.68 9.44 27.37
C LEU A 332 13.44 7.98 27.80
N LEU A 333 14.46 7.14 27.72
CA LEU A 333 14.45 5.75 28.16
C LEU A 333 15.31 5.58 29.43
N ASP A 334 14.88 4.72 30.34
CA ASP A 334 15.63 4.36 31.55
C ASP A 334 16.76 3.35 31.27
N ASP A 335 17.49 2.95 32.32
CA ASP A 335 18.60 1.98 32.22
C ASP A 335 18.17 0.59 31.72
N THR A 336 16.86 0.30 31.71
CA THR A 336 16.27 -0.94 31.17
C THR A 336 15.74 -0.77 29.75
N GLY A 337 15.90 0.42 29.17
CA GLY A 337 15.39 0.77 27.85
C GLY A 337 13.88 1.05 27.82
N LYS A 338 13.25 1.31 28.97
CA LYS A 338 11.81 1.58 29.06
C LYS A 338 11.51 3.09 29.17
N PRO A 339 10.41 3.56 28.55
CA PRO A 339 9.97 4.95 28.67
C PRO A 339 9.84 5.43 30.13
N GLN A 340 10.37 6.60 30.42
CA GLN A 340 10.28 7.24 31.75
C GLN A 340 9.76 8.68 31.67
N THR A 341 9.37 9.23 32.83
CA THR A 341 8.93 10.63 32.95
C THR A 341 10.14 11.56 33.02
N LEU A 342 10.14 12.61 32.19
CA LEU A 342 11.19 13.62 32.15
C LEU A 342 10.65 14.96 32.67
N THR A 343 11.49 15.70 33.40
CA THR A 343 11.16 17.06 33.88
C THR A 343 12.16 18.08 33.37
N PHE A 344 11.71 18.96 32.48
CA PHE A 344 12.50 20.03 31.86
C PHE A 344 12.48 21.31 32.72
N GLU A 345 13.41 22.21 32.46
CA GLU A 345 13.52 23.50 33.18
C GLU A 345 12.23 24.33 33.10
N SER A 346 11.53 24.26 31.96
CA SER A 346 10.30 25.00 31.71
C SER A 346 9.49 24.38 30.57
N ASN A 347 8.25 24.84 30.41
CA ASN A 347 7.33 24.36 29.38
C ASN A 347 7.82 24.64 27.95
N ASP A 348 8.47 25.79 27.71
CA ASP A 348 9.05 26.16 26.41
C ASP A 348 10.29 25.32 26.05
N LYS A 349 10.96 24.74 27.05
CA LYS A 349 12.09 23.82 26.87
C LYS A 349 11.67 22.37 26.66
N THR A 350 10.40 22.05 26.90
CA THR A 350 9.88 20.70 26.68
C THR A 350 9.63 20.48 25.18
N PRO A 351 10.34 19.55 24.52
CA PRO A 351 10.24 19.36 23.08
C PRO A 351 8.85 18.83 22.70
N PRO A 352 8.35 19.15 21.49
CA PRO A 352 7.12 18.54 21.00
C PRO A 352 7.33 17.03 20.76
N GLN A 353 6.32 16.23 21.11
CA GLN A 353 6.37 14.77 21.13
C GLN A 353 6.95 14.13 19.85
N ARG A 354 6.57 14.63 18.67
CA ARG A 354 7.02 14.06 17.39
C ARG A 354 8.44 14.49 16.98
N SER A 355 9.03 15.52 17.61
CA SER A 355 10.31 16.06 17.13
C SER A 355 11.54 15.31 17.61
N PHE A 356 11.39 14.41 18.59
CA PHE A 356 12.51 13.68 19.18
C PHE A 356 12.59 12.23 18.74
N TRP A 357 11.88 11.83 17.69
CA TRP A 357 12.00 10.49 17.13
C TRP A 357 12.93 10.55 15.93
N ILE A 358 13.92 9.67 15.90
CA ILE A 358 14.93 9.60 14.85
C ILE A 358 14.99 8.19 14.25
N PRO A 359 15.31 8.03 12.95
CA PRO A 359 15.48 6.72 12.34
C PRO A 359 16.50 5.85 13.08
N ASP A 360 16.17 4.57 13.24
CA ASP A 360 17.04 3.55 13.86
C ASP A 360 17.26 2.37 12.91
N ALA A 361 18.47 2.30 12.35
CA ALA A 361 18.85 1.26 11.40
C ALA A 361 18.94 -0.14 12.02
N LYS A 362 19.18 -0.27 13.34
CA LYS A 362 19.21 -1.58 14.01
C LYS A 362 17.78 -2.11 14.14
N LEU A 363 16.87 -1.26 14.61
CA LEU A 363 15.45 -1.58 14.71
C LEU A 363 14.86 -1.89 13.33
N GLU A 364 15.22 -1.13 12.29
CA GLU A 364 14.76 -1.38 10.92
C GLU A 364 15.08 -2.81 10.47
N ARG A 365 16.33 -3.25 10.66
CA ARG A 365 16.76 -4.61 10.30
C ARG A 365 16.14 -5.67 11.19
N GLN A 366 15.92 -5.37 12.48
CA GLN A 366 15.20 -6.28 13.36
C GLN A 366 13.76 -6.51 12.86
N LEU A 367 13.01 -5.43 12.59
CA LEU A 367 11.63 -5.52 12.12
C LEU A 367 11.52 -6.26 10.79
N LEU A 368 12.46 -6.04 9.87
CA LEU A 368 12.52 -6.79 8.60
C LEU A 368 12.83 -8.28 8.81
N ALA A 369 13.79 -8.61 9.69
CA ALA A 369 14.11 -10.00 10.01
C ALA A 369 12.90 -10.73 10.63
N GLU A 370 12.22 -10.09 11.58
CA GLU A 370 11.01 -10.62 12.20
C GLU A 370 9.83 -10.75 11.22
N TYR A 371 9.72 -9.81 10.26
CA TYR A 371 8.74 -9.89 9.18
C TYR A 371 8.97 -11.12 8.30
N PHE A 372 10.20 -11.37 7.86
CA PHE A 372 10.52 -12.53 7.02
C PHE A 372 10.40 -13.85 7.77
N GLU A 373 10.80 -13.90 9.04
CA GLU A 373 10.57 -15.08 9.89
C GLU A 373 9.07 -15.37 10.04
N ARG A 374 8.25 -14.35 10.28
CA ARG A 374 6.79 -14.49 10.33
C ARG A 374 6.23 -14.98 8.99
N ASN A 375 6.76 -14.52 7.86
CA ASN A 375 6.39 -14.99 6.53
C ASN A 375 6.73 -16.48 6.34
N HIS A 376 7.94 -16.89 6.71
CA HIS A 376 8.37 -18.30 6.68
C HIS A 376 7.47 -19.19 7.53
N ARG A 377 7.22 -18.79 8.79
CA ARG A 377 6.29 -19.48 9.71
C ARG A 377 4.89 -19.60 9.13
N TYR A 378 4.41 -18.56 8.44
CA TYR A 378 3.15 -18.65 7.73
C TYR A 378 3.22 -19.73 6.66
N ARG A 379 4.17 -19.67 5.73
CA ARG A 379 4.27 -20.61 4.60
C ARG A 379 4.42 -22.07 5.04
N THR A 380 5.11 -22.30 6.15
CA THR A 380 5.27 -23.63 6.77
C THR A 380 4.08 -24.07 7.63
N GLY A 381 3.03 -23.25 7.77
CA GLY A 381 1.76 -23.62 8.38
C GLY A 381 1.63 -23.35 9.88
N ALA A 382 2.54 -22.58 10.48
CA ALA A 382 2.54 -22.30 11.92
C ALA A 382 1.24 -21.62 12.41
N PHE A 383 0.55 -20.87 11.55
CA PHE A 383 -0.66 -20.09 11.90
C PHE A 383 -1.96 -20.73 11.39
N ASN A 384 -1.97 -22.02 11.06
CA ASN A 384 -3.17 -22.72 10.57
C ASN A 384 -4.33 -22.65 11.59
N ALA A 385 -4.04 -22.73 12.88
CA ALA A 385 -5.05 -22.66 13.95
C ALA A 385 -5.73 -21.28 14.05
N ASP A 386 -5.08 -20.23 13.54
CA ASP A 386 -5.53 -18.84 13.62
C ASP A 386 -6.22 -18.37 12.33
N ARG A 387 -6.56 -19.29 11.41
CA ARG A 387 -7.29 -19.03 10.15
C ARG A 387 -8.74 -18.62 10.43
N ARG A 388 -8.92 -17.45 11.04
CA ARG A 388 -10.19 -16.88 11.47
C ARG A 388 -10.37 -15.51 10.80
N PRO A 389 -11.59 -15.14 10.42
CA PRO A 389 -11.90 -13.81 9.94
C PRO A 389 -12.15 -12.86 11.12
N ALA A 390 -11.79 -11.60 10.97
CA ALA A 390 -12.17 -10.55 11.91
C ALA A 390 -12.47 -9.24 11.18
N SER A 391 -13.47 -8.50 11.66
CA SER A 391 -13.86 -7.21 11.12
C SER A 391 -14.01 -6.22 12.28
N LEU A 392 -13.41 -5.04 12.11
CA LEU A 392 -13.68 -3.88 12.94
C LEU A 392 -14.17 -2.74 12.04
N THR A 393 -15.29 -2.10 12.41
CA THR A 393 -15.86 -0.98 11.66
C THR A 393 -16.39 0.11 12.57
N THR A 394 -16.17 1.37 12.19
CA THR A 394 -16.84 2.52 12.85
C THR A 394 -18.20 2.80 12.20
N GLU A 395 -18.28 2.86 10.86
CA GLU A 395 -19.52 3.31 10.19
C GLU A 395 -19.91 2.59 8.89
N TRP A 396 -19.04 1.75 8.31
CA TRP A 396 -19.26 1.15 6.97
C TRP A 396 -19.80 -0.29 6.97
N GLY A 397 -20.27 -0.77 8.12
CA GLY A 397 -20.77 -2.13 8.25
C GLY A 397 -19.66 -3.19 8.21
N SER A 398 -20.00 -4.40 8.67
CA SER A 398 -19.01 -5.47 8.85
C SER A 398 -18.63 -6.14 7.53
N SER A 399 -17.34 -6.40 7.34
CA SER A 399 -16.80 -7.25 6.26
C SER A 399 -17.00 -8.74 6.52
N LEU A 400 -17.38 -9.11 7.75
CA LEU A 400 -17.45 -10.50 8.15
C LEU A 400 -18.47 -11.28 7.30
N ALA A 401 -19.56 -10.63 6.89
CA ALA A 401 -20.56 -11.25 6.01
C ALA A 401 -19.99 -11.59 4.62
N GLU A 402 -19.11 -10.75 4.07
CA GLU A 402 -18.44 -11.01 2.80
C GLU A 402 -17.41 -12.15 2.94
N MET A 403 -16.57 -12.08 3.97
CA MET A 403 -15.58 -13.12 4.26
C MET A 403 -16.24 -14.50 4.42
N LYS A 404 -17.36 -14.58 5.16
CA LYS A 404 -18.13 -15.83 5.33
C LYS A 404 -18.76 -16.36 4.05
N ARG A 405 -19.10 -15.46 3.11
CA ARG A 405 -19.63 -15.87 1.81
C ARG A 405 -18.54 -16.45 0.92
N ALA A 406 -17.36 -15.85 0.96
CA ALA A 406 -16.21 -16.29 0.17
C ALA A 406 -15.61 -17.60 0.70
N PHE A 407 -15.48 -17.76 2.03
CA PHE A 407 -14.84 -18.92 2.67
C PHE A 407 -15.89 -19.80 3.37
N PRO A 408 -16.31 -20.94 2.77
CA PRO A 408 -17.37 -21.79 3.31
C PRO A 408 -17.09 -22.31 4.73
N GLU A 409 -15.82 -22.52 5.09
CA GLU A 409 -15.41 -22.94 6.44
C GLU A 409 -15.78 -21.93 7.53
N TRP A 410 -15.97 -20.66 7.16
CA TRP A 410 -16.35 -19.59 8.08
C TRP A 410 -17.87 -19.36 8.14
N ALA A 411 -18.67 -20.06 7.35
CA ALA A 411 -20.12 -19.82 7.25
C ALA A 411 -20.84 -19.81 8.61
N THR A 412 -20.39 -20.64 9.55
CA THR A 412 -20.95 -20.74 10.92
C THR A 412 -20.12 -20.03 11.99
N PHE A 413 -19.06 -19.30 11.62
CA PHE A 413 -18.19 -18.61 12.58
C PHE A 413 -18.96 -17.50 13.31
N ALA A 414 -19.06 -17.57 14.64
CA ALA A 414 -19.85 -16.62 15.43
C ALA A 414 -19.19 -16.30 16.79
N GLU A 415 -17.87 -16.47 16.89
CA GLU A 415 -17.16 -16.18 18.14
C GLU A 415 -17.25 -14.67 18.48
N PRO A 416 -17.65 -14.31 19.71
CA PRO A 416 -17.77 -12.91 20.11
C PRO A 416 -16.45 -12.13 20.02
N GLY A 417 -16.54 -10.86 19.64
CA GLY A 417 -15.42 -9.92 19.59
C GLY A 417 -14.53 -10.00 18.35
N TYR A 418 -14.85 -10.88 17.39
CA TYR A 418 -14.24 -10.87 16.06
C TYR A 418 -14.97 -9.94 15.08
N ASP A 419 -16.21 -9.59 15.40
CA ASP A 419 -17.01 -8.61 14.68
C ASP A 419 -17.30 -7.44 15.63
N VAL A 420 -16.57 -6.34 15.47
CA VAL A 420 -16.73 -5.13 16.27
C VAL A 420 -17.26 -4.04 15.35
N ALA A 421 -18.42 -3.49 15.68
CA ALA A 421 -19.10 -2.54 14.81
C ALA A 421 -19.83 -1.47 15.61
N GLY A 422 -19.69 -0.21 15.18
CA GLY A 422 -20.51 0.90 15.66
C GLY A 422 -19.77 2.24 15.64
N ALA A 423 -20.51 3.34 15.50
CA ALA A 423 -19.92 4.68 15.42
C ALA A 423 -19.12 5.07 16.69
N ASN A 424 -19.37 4.38 17.81
CA ASN A 424 -18.69 4.58 19.08
C ASN A 424 -17.56 3.57 19.32
N THR A 425 -17.17 2.78 18.31
CA THR A 425 -16.06 1.84 18.46
C THR A 425 -14.78 2.60 18.76
N ASP A 426 -14.21 2.34 19.94
CA ASP A 426 -13.10 3.09 20.49
C ASP A 426 -11.76 2.33 20.41
N LEU A 427 -10.69 2.97 20.86
CA LEU A 427 -9.35 2.39 20.84
C LEU A 427 -9.22 1.15 21.73
N LEU A 428 -9.88 1.14 22.89
CA LEU A 428 -9.87 -0.01 23.80
C LEU A 428 -10.50 -1.26 23.16
N GLU A 429 -11.64 -1.11 22.50
CA GLU A 429 -12.27 -2.18 21.73
C GLU A 429 -11.37 -2.67 20.59
N CYS A 430 -10.70 -1.73 19.90
CA CYS A 430 -9.75 -2.07 18.84
C CYS A 430 -8.55 -2.89 19.36
N VAL A 431 -7.94 -2.48 20.48
CA VAL A 431 -6.83 -3.23 21.09
C VAL A 431 -7.28 -4.64 21.50
N ARG A 432 -8.47 -4.76 22.10
CA ARG A 432 -9.03 -6.08 22.46
C ARG A 432 -9.31 -6.95 21.23
N TRP A 433 -9.75 -6.35 20.13
CA TRP A 433 -9.92 -7.03 18.84
C TRP A 433 -8.59 -7.49 18.23
N LEU A 434 -7.53 -6.68 18.31
CA LEU A 434 -6.18 -7.06 17.87
C LEU A 434 -5.60 -8.23 18.67
N LYS A 435 -5.94 -8.35 19.95
CA LYS A 435 -5.49 -9.44 20.83
C LYS A 435 -6.14 -10.79 20.55
N ARG A 436 -7.15 -10.86 19.68
CA ARG A 436 -7.76 -12.12 19.24
C ARG A 436 -7.00 -12.71 18.07
N PRO A 437 -6.63 -13.99 18.05
CA PRO A 437 -5.94 -14.58 16.89
C PRO A 437 -6.84 -14.60 15.65
N ALA A 438 -6.45 -13.87 14.59
CA ALA A 438 -7.18 -13.83 13.33
C ALA A 438 -6.25 -13.54 12.17
N LEU A 439 -6.24 -14.45 11.18
CA LEU A 439 -5.40 -14.32 10.00
C LEU A 439 -5.89 -13.24 9.03
N LEU A 440 -7.19 -13.17 8.73
CA LEU A 440 -7.73 -12.18 7.80
C LEU A 440 -8.52 -11.12 8.57
N ARG A 441 -8.06 -9.86 8.50
CA ARG A 441 -8.63 -8.73 9.21
C ARG A 441 -9.08 -7.64 8.26
N ALA A 442 -10.29 -7.14 8.45
CA ALA A 442 -10.72 -5.89 7.85
C ALA A 442 -10.83 -4.81 8.92
N LEU A 443 -10.13 -3.70 8.69
CA LEU A 443 -10.20 -2.49 9.51
C LEU A 443 -10.85 -1.38 8.69
N LYS A 444 -12.10 -1.09 9.03
CA LYS A 444 -12.95 -0.08 8.39
C LYS A 444 -13.13 1.11 9.32
N ALA A 445 -12.10 1.96 9.34
CA ALA A 445 -12.03 3.18 10.13
C ALA A 445 -11.69 4.35 9.19
N HIS A 446 -12.05 5.59 9.55
CA HIS A 446 -11.41 6.72 8.87
C HIS A 446 -9.91 6.63 9.14
N SER A 447 -9.08 7.20 8.27
CA SER A 447 -7.65 7.26 8.56
C SER A 447 -7.04 8.50 7.93
N ASP A 448 -5.79 8.69 8.29
CA ASP A 448 -4.87 9.62 7.67
C ASP A 448 -3.51 8.87 7.51
N PRO A 449 -2.45 9.52 7.00
CA PRO A 449 -1.13 8.89 6.84
C PRO A 449 -0.54 8.19 8.08
N TRP A 450 -1.00 8.55 9.28
CA TRP A 450 -0.42 8.09 10.55
C TRP A 450 -1.25 7.03 11.27
N GLY A 451 -2.42 6.62 10.75
CA GLY A 451 -3.19 5.53 11.34
C GLY A 451 -4.71 5.68 11.24
N ALA A 452 -5.42 4.78 11.89
CA ALA A 452 -6.88 4.66 11.85
C ALA A 452 -7.56 5.42 12.99
N THR A 453 -8.49 6.31 12.65
CA THR A 453 -9.29 7.13 13.56
C THR A 453 -10.49 6.35 14.07
N LEU A 454 -10.63 6.33 15.40
CA LEU A 454 -11.67 5.65 16.18
C LEU A 454 -12.38 6.68 17.08
N ALA A 455 -13.39 6.23 17.83
CA ALA A 455 -13.89 7.03 18.94
C ALA A 455 -12.81 7.14 20.04
N ASN A 456 -12.79 8.27 20.76
CA ASN A 456 -11.89 8.45 21.89
C ASN A 456 -12.23 7.48 23.02
N THR A 457 -11.22 6.81 23.57
CA THR A 457 -11.34 6.07 24.82
C THR A 457 -11.08 7.01 26.01
N ASP A 458 -12.09 7.21 26.85
CA ASP A 458 -11.95 7.96 28.11
C ASP A 458 -11.36 7.10 29.25
N ASP A 459 -11.40 5.77 29.12
CA ASP A 459 -10.90 4.81 30.12
C ASP A 459 -9.44 4.39 29.85
N LEU A 460 -8.52 5.33 30.03
CA LEU A 460 -7.08 5.08 29.88
C LEU A 460 -6.54 4.05 30.91
N ASP A 461 -7.18 3.98 32.08
CA ASP A 461 -6.82 3.02 33.13
C ASP A 461 -7.12 1.58 32.70
N ALA A 462 -8.18 1.35 31.90
CA ALA A 462 -8.43 0.06 31.26
C ALA A 462 -7.56 -0.18 30.02
N LEU A 463 -7.22 0.86 29.25
CA LEU A 463 -6.40 0.74 28.05
C LEU A 463 -4.95 0.36 28.35
N HIS A 464 -4.32 0.97 29.36
CA HIS A 464 -2.91 0.75 29.66
C HIS A 464 -2.56 -0.74 29.94
N PRO A 465 -3.32 -1.50 30.76
CA PRO A 465 -3.09 -2.93 30.93
C PRO A 465 -3.30 -3.72 29.64
N GLU A 466 -4.25 -3.32 28.78
CA GLU A 466 -4.55 -4.04 27.54
C GLU A 466 -3.41 -3.97 26.53
N VAL A 467 -2.71 -2.85 26.48
CA VAL A 467 -1.49 -2.66 25.66
C VAL A 467 -0.22 -3.21 26.33
N GLY A 468 -0.33 -3.87 27.50
CA GLY A 468 0.78 -4.51 28.21
C GLY A 468 1.48 -3.66 29.26
N GLY A 469 0.97 -2.46 29.57
CA GLY A 469 1.40 -1.62 30.69
C GLY A 469 2.33 -0.47 30.30
N THR A 470 3.54 -0.76 29.81
CA THR A 470 4.54 0.29 29.53
C THR A 470 4.25 1.00 28.21
N VAL A 471 3.93 2.30 28.26
CA VAL A 471 3.56 3.07 27.06
C VAL A 471 4.76 3.68 26.35
N TRP A 472 4.90 3.42 25.04
CA TRP A 472 5.96 3.94 24.16
C TRP A 472 5.57 5.24 23.47
N ASN A 473 5.14 6.20 24.27
CA ASN A 473 4.74 7.53 23.83
C ASN A 473 4.67 8.48 25.02
N TRP A 474 4.88 9.79 24.82
CA TRP A 474 4.90 10.76 25.93
C TRP A 474 3.88 11.88 25.73
N GLN A 475 3.04 12.11 26.72
CA GLN A 475 2.20 13.31 26.80
C GLN A 475 2.97 14.47 27.41
N LYS A 476 2.86 15.65 26.81
CA LYS A 476 3.37 16.89 27.39
C LYS A 476 2.41 17.44 28.43
N LYS A 477 2.85 17.54 29.69
CA LYS A 477 2.11 18.19 30.79
C LYS A 477 2.98 19.27 31.44
N GLY A 478 2.79 20.52 31.01
CA GLY A 478 3.64 21.63 31.46
C GLY A 478 5.09 21.40 31.06
N ASN A 479 6.00 21.42 32.03
CA ASN A 479 7.42 21.15 31.81
C ASN A 479 7.79 19.66 31.85
N GLN A 480 6.81 18.75 31.78
CA GLN A 480 7.05 17.31 31.85
C GLN A 480 6.65 16.59 30.57
N LEU A 481 7.38 15.52 30.25
CA LEU A 481 6.97 14.47 29.32
C LEU A 481 6.68 13.21 30.12
N ILE A 482 5.45 12.70 30.05
CA ILE A 482 4.99 11.56 30.86
C ILE A 482 4.53 10.45 29.91
N PRO A 483 5.04 9.20 30.06
CA PRO A 483 4.58 8.06 29.27
C PRO A 483 3.04 7.93 29.30
N SER A 484 2.37 8.05 28.15
CA SER A 484 0.90 8.07 28.08
C SER A 484 0.35 7.95 26.65
N LEU A 485 -0.84 7.35 26.53
CA LEU A 485 -1.65 7.31 25.31
C LEU A 485 -2.74 8.39 25.25
N ALA A 486 -2.80 9.31 26.23
CA ALA A 486 -3.88 10.29 26.34
C ALA A 486 -4.05 11.18 25.09
N ASP A 487 -2.96 11.53 24.41
CA ASP A 487 -2.99 12.38 23.22
C ASP A 487 -3.36 11.61 21.93
N THR A 488 -3.52 10.29 22.01
CA THR A 488 -3.87 9.39 20.89
C THR A 488 -5.02 8.45 21.24
N SER A 489 -5.83 8.78 22.25
CA SER A 489 -6.87 7.87 22.77
C SER A 489 -7.99 7.51 21.78
N GLY A 490 -8.07 8.20 20.65
CA GLY A 490 -9.01 7.91 19.55
C GLY A 490 -8.34 7.43 18.26
N LYS A 491 -7.13 6.89 18.32
CA LYS A 491 -6.41 6.48 17.11
C LYS A 491 -5.56 5.23 17.31
N LEU A 492 -5.67 4.29 16.36
CA LEU A 492 -4.69 3.24 16.19
C LEU A 492 -3.57 3.79 15.31
N ASP A 493 -2.49 4.26 15.94
CA ASP A 493 -1.32 4.87 15.31
C ASP A 493 -0.01 4.24 15.79
N PHE A 494 1.12 4.78 15.32
CA PHE A 494 2.46 4.37 15.74
C PHE A 494 2.63 4.21 17.26
N ALA A 495 2.07 5.11 18.08
CA ALA A 495 2.28 5.06 19.52
C ALA A 495 1.63 3.82 20.14
N VAL A 496 0.43 3.48 19.70
CA VAL A 496 -0.29 2.27 20.14
C VAL A 496 0.39 1.01 19.58
N ASP A 497 0.70 1.00 18.29
CA ASP A 497 1.35 -0.11 17.60
C ASP A 497 2.71 -0.46 18.23
N ARG A 498 3.55 0.56 18.43
CA ARG A 498 4.86 0.41 19.06
C ARG A 498 4.73 -0.10 20.49
N THR A 499 3.76 0.41 21.24
CA THR A 499 3.50 -0.04 22.61
C THR A 499 3.10 -1.51 22.67
N LEU A 500 2.20 -1.95 21.78
CA LEU A 500 1.77 -3.35 21.69
C LEU A 500 2.93 -4.28 21.34
N TYR A 501 3.79 -3.86 20.41
CA TYR A 501 4.98 -4.59 19.99
C TYR A 501 5.99 -4.74 21.12
N GLU A 502 6.38 -3.62 21.76
CA GLU A 502 7.41 -3.59 22.81
C GLU A 502 7.02 -4.33 24.09
N ASN A 503 5.73 -4.47 24.33
CA ASN A 503 5.21 -5.24 25.46
C ASN A 503 4.87 -6.69 25.12
N GLY A 504 5.03 -7.11 23.85
CA GLY A 504 4.62 -8.44 23.41
C GLY A 504 3.14 -8.73 23.68
N ALA A 505 2.29 -7.71 23.62
CA ALA A 505 0.90 -7.79 24.08
C ALA A 505 -0.03 -8.54 23.11
N LEU A 506 0.41 -8.75 21.87
CA LEU A 506 -0.35 -9.41 20.81
C LEU A 506 -0.08 -10.93 20.80
N PRO A 507 -1.11 -11.74 20.48
CA PRO A 507 -0.94 -13.19 20.34
C PRO A 507 0.11 -13.54 19.29
N ASP A 508 0.70 -14.73 19.40
CA ASP A 508 1.62 -15.27 18.39
C ASP A 508 0.86 -15.75 17.15
N CYS A 509 0.24 -14.81 16.43
CA CYS A 509 -0.44 -15.05 15.17
C CYS A 509 0.06 -14.05 14.10
N ALA A 510 -0.04 -14.43 12.84
CA ALA A 510 0.14 -13.53 11.72
C ALA A 510 -1.19 -12.90 11.29
N ASN A 511 -1.12 -11.69 10.74
CA ASN A 511 -2.28 -10.94 10.28
C ASN A 511 -2.14 -10.57 8.80
N MET A 512 -3.25 -10.53 8.08
CA MET A 512 -3.37 -9.99 6.73
C MET A 512 -4.49 -8.96 6.74
N PHE A 513 -4.22 -7.74 6.27
CA PHE A 513 -5.10 -6.60 6.51
C PHE A 513 -5.77 -6.08 5.24
N LEU A 514 -7.08 -5.86 5.32
CA LEU A 514 -7.83 -4.98 4.45
C LEU A 514 -8.03 -3.66 5.17
N LEU A 515 -7.26 -2.63 4.79
CA LEU A 515 -7.30 -1.31 5.39
C LEU A 515 -8.12 -0.39 4.47
N THR A 516 -9.40 -0.20 4.81
CA THR A 516 -10.32 0.56 3.95
C THR A 516 -10.41 2.03 4.35
N GLY A 517 -9.53 2.50 5.22
CA GLY A 517 -9.51 3.90 5.62
C GLY A 517 -8.85 4.79 4.58
N CYS A 518 -9.30 6.03 4.49
CA CYS A 518 -8.73 7.05 3.61
C CYS A 518 -7.27 7.33 3.96
N ASP A 519 -6.39 7.51 2.99
CA ASP A 519 -4.98 7.86 3.25
C ASP A 519 -4.20 6.86 4.13
N SER A 520 -4.72 5.66 4.40
CA SER A 520 -4.08 4.66 5.27
C SER A 520 -2.68 4.25 4.78
N ILE A 521 -2.46 4.29 3.47
CA ILE A 521 -1.17 4.00 2.82
C ILE A 521 -0.44 5.26 2.34
N SER A 522 -1.07 6.44 2.45
CA SER A 522 -0.48 7.67 1.94
C SER A 522 0.72 8.06 2.81
N PRO A 523 1.91 8.34 2.22
CA PRO A 523 3.05 8.82 2.97
C PRO A 523 2.86 10.29 3.35
N GLY A 524 3.00 10.61 4.64
CA GLY A 524 3.02 12.00 5.10
C GLY A 524 4.17 12.77 4.41
N GLY A 525 3.88 13.96 3.88
CA GLY A 525 4.90 14.80 3.23
C GLY A 525 5.16 14.50 1.73
N ALA A 526 4.52 13.48 1.15
CA ALA A 526 4.76 13.04 -0.23
C ALA A 526 4.55 14.11 -1.32
N MET A 527 3.80 15.18 -1.05
CA MET A 527 3.61 16.28 -2.01
C MET A 527 4.73 17.32 -2.00
N THR A 528 5.68 17.22 -1.05
CA THR A 528 6.61 18.32 -0.75
C THR A 528 8.03 17.89 -0.40
N LYS A 529 8.26 16.58 -0.31
CA LYS A 529 9.49 16.00 0.21
C LYS A 529 9.83 14.75 -0.60
N PRO A 530 11.11 14.56 -0.98
CA PRO A 530 11.56 13.30 -1.56
C PRO A 530 11.49 12.16 -0.54
N PHE A 531 11.37 10.92 -1.01
CA PHE A 531 11.16 9.72 -0.20
C PHE A 531 12.24 9.41 0.85
N ASN A 532 13.43 10.00 0.70
CA ASN A 532 14.58 9.83 1.59
C ASN A 532 14.63 10.88 2.71
N ASP A 533 13.81 11.93 2.66
CA ASP A 533 13.73 12.98 3.68
C ASP A 533 13.28 12.37 5.03
N PRO A 534 13.91 12.71 6.16
CA PRO A 534 13.56 12.13 7.47
C PRO A 534 12.10 12.36 7.92
N GLN A 535 11.41 13.35 7.37
CA GLN A 535 10.02 13.63 7.67
C GLN A 535 9.06 12.99 6.65
N TYR A 536 9.57 12.45 5.54
CA TYR A 536 8.77 11.71 4.58
C TYR A 536 8.26 10.43 5.22
N ALA A 537 6.96 10.17 5.07
CA ALA A 537 6.29 8.98 5.60
C ALA A 537 6.51 8.73 7.11
N PHE A 538 6.99 9.71 7.88
CA PHE A 538 7.29 9.53 9.29
C PHE A 538 6.07 8.98 10.05
N TRP A 539 6.23 7.81 10.69
CA TRP A 539 5.14 7.05 11.33
C TRP A 539 4.04 6.59 10.36
N GLN A 540 4.39 6.15 9.15
CA GLN A 540 3.43 5.66 8.17
C GLN A 540 2.57 4.53 8.76
N GLY A 541 1.24 4.73 8.78
CA GLY A 541 0.31 3.86 9.50
C GLY A 541 0.25 2.42 8.95
N ALA A 542 0.18 2.23 7.64
CA ALA A 542 0.15 0.88 7.03
C ALA A 542 1.47 0.11 7.24
N GLU A 543 2.63 0.77 7.22
CA GLU A 543 3.93 0.19 7.53
C GLU A 543 4.02 -0.19 9.02
N CYS A 544 3.52 0.66 9.92
CA CYS A 544 3.41 0.35 11.35
C CYS A 544 2.50 -0.87 11.60
N HIS A 545 1.32 -0.91 10.99
CA HIS A 545 0.43 -2.07 11.06
C HIS A 545 1.10 -3.35 10.53
N LEU A 546 1.82 -3.26 9.40
CA LEU A 546 2.52 -4.42 8.83
C LEU A 546 3.58 -4.98 9.79
N LEU A 547 4.37 -4.11 10.42
CA LEU A 547 5.54 -4.51 11.18
C LEU A 547 5.22 -4.79 12.65
N TYR A 548 4.58 -3.84 13.33
CA TYR A 548 4.29 -3.91 14.76
C TYR A 548 3.06 -4.76 15.09
N LEU A 549 2.05 -4.79 14.22
CA LEU A 549 0.85 -5.61 14.40
C LEU A 549 0.96 -6.98 13.72
N LYS A 550 2.18 -7.50 13.55
CA LYS A 550 2.46 -8.85 13.00
C LYS A 550 1.79 -9.10 11.64
N GLY A 551 1.72 -8.07 10.78
CA GLY A 551 1.18 -8.17 9.43
C GLY A 551 2.08 -8.97 8.48
N LEU A 552 1.49 -9.60 7.47
CA LEU A 552 2.16 -10.28 6.37
C LEU A 552 2.00 -9.51 5.06
N VAL A 553 0.79 -9.00 4.84
CA VAL A 553 0.38 -8.25 3.66
C VAL A 553 -0.85 -7.40 4.01
N SER A 554 -0.93 -6.25 3.36
CA SER A 554 -2.03 -5.30 3.48
C SER A 554 -2.43 -4.81 2.09
N LEU A 555 -3.73 -4.70 1.85
CA LEU A 555 -4.29 -3.92 0.76
C LEU A 555 -4.92 -2.68 1.39
N ALA A 556 -4.40 -1.52 1.03
CA ALA A 556 -4.68 -0.27 1.73
C ALA A 556 -5.03 0.85 0.75
N ARG A 557 -5.89 1.77 1.19
CA ARG A 557 -6.44 2.85 0.36
C ARG A 557 -5.74 4.19 0.61
N ALA A 558 -5.44 4.91 -0.47
CA ALA A 558 -4.73 6.18 -0.50
C ALA A 558 -5.63 7.43 -0.69
N LYS A 559 -6.95 7.27 -0.87
CA LYS A 559 -7.88 8.41 -1.05
C LYS A 559 -9.14 8.28 -0.21
N VAL A 560 -9.79 9.43 0.00
CA VAL A 560 -11.16 9.55 0.51
C VAL A 560 -12.16 9.15 -0.57
N PHE A 561 -12.49 7.85 -0.62
CA PHE A 561 -13.60 7.35 -1.43
C PHE A 561 -14.20 6.12 -0.77
N ASN A 562 -15.51 6.07 -0.52
CA ASN A 562 -16.12 4.95 0.21
C ASN A 562 -16.34 3.74 -0.70
N ASP A 563 -15.26 3.00 -0.99
CA ASP A 563 -15.30 1.74 -1.72
C ASP A 563 -14.51 0.63 -1.02
N GLU A 564 -14.68 -0.59 -1.52
CA GLU A 564 -13.96 -1.79 -1.15
C GLU A 564 -13.63 -2.57 -2.44
N PRO A 565 -12.49 -3.27 -2.47
CA PRO A 565 -12.09 -4.05 -3.64
C PRO A 565 -13.06 -5.22 -3.84
N ARG A 566 -13.89 -5.12 -4.89
CA ARG A 566 -14.90 -6.14 -5.22
C ARG A 566 -14.25 -7.49 -5.49
N GLU A 567 -14.91 -8.57 -5.06
CA GLU A 567 -14.46 -9.96 -5.21
C GLU A 567 -13.08 -10.26 -4.61
N PHE A 568 -12.53 -9.40 -3.76
CA PHE A 568 -11.20 -9.61 -3.17
C PHE A 568 -11.16 -10.90 -2.34
N CYS A 569 -12.09 -11.04 -1.39
CA CYS A 569 -12.16 -12.25 -0.56
C CYS A 569 -12.47 -13.51 -1.40
N GLN A 570 -13.32 -13.37 -2.43
CA GLN A 570 -13.68 -14.48 -3.31
C GLN A 570 -12.47 -14.98 -4.10
N THR A 571 -11.66 -14.07 -4.65
CA THR A 571 -10.43 -14.43 -5.38
C THR A 571 -9.45 -15.19 -4.52
N LEU A 572 -9.28 -14.78 -3.25
CA LEU A 572 -8.44 -15.50 -2.29
C LEU A 572 -9.01 -16.89 -1.95
N ALA A 573 -10.33 -17.00 -1.80
CA ALA A 573 -11.00 -18.27 -1.51
C ALA A 573 -10.90 -19.27 -2.69
N ASP A 574 -10.88 -18.76 -3.92
CA ASP A 574 -10.72 -19.54 -5.15
C ASP A 574 -9.26 -19.97 -5.40
N GLY A 575 -8.35 -19.68 -4.45
CA GLY A 575 -6.94 -20.07 -4.50
C GLY A 575 -6.00 -19.03 -5.09
N GLY A 576 -6.48 -17.83 -5.41
CA GLY A 576 -5.64 -16.70 -5.81
C GLY A 576 -4.77 -16.19 -4.67
N ASN A 577 -3.71 -15.47 -5.03
CA ASN A 577 -2.91 -14.69 -4.06
C ASN A 577 -3.40 -13.25 -3.95
N TRP A 578 -2.77 -12.47 -3.05
CA TRP A 578 -3.11 -11.06 -2.83
C TRP A 578 -2.92 -10.18 -4.08
N GLY A 579 -1.88 -10.46 -4.88
CA GLY A 579 -1.67 -9.78 -6.17
C GLY A 579 -2.77 -10.08 -7.19
N ASP A 580 -3.23 -11.34 -7.27
CA ASP A 580 -4.34 -11.74 -8.12
C ASP A 580 -5.65 -11.07 -7.69
N ALA A 581 -5.93 -11.03 -6.38
CA ALA A 581 -7.12 -10.37 -5.84
C ALA A 581 -7.11 -8.85 -6.05
N TRP A 582 -5.95 -8.20 -5.96
CA TRP A 582 -5.79 -6.78 -6.28
C TRP A 582 -6.02 -6.52 -7.78
N ARG A 583 -5.38 -7.28 -8.67
CA ARG A 583 -5.57 -7.15 -10.13
C ARG A 583 -7.01 -7.43 -10.55
N ARG A 584 -7.67 -8.41 -9.92
CA ARG A 584 -9.09 -8.72 -10.16
C ARG A 584 -9.98 -7.49 -9.98
N TYR A 585 -9.67 -6.63 -9.01
CA TYR A 585 -10.43 -5.41 -8.82
C TYR A 585 -10.36 -4.49 -10.05
N PHE A 586 -9.16 -4.30 -10.64
CA PHE A 586 -8.99 -3.52 -11.87
C PHE A 586 -9.76 -4.12 -13.05
N GLU A 587 -9.76 -5.44 -13.21
CA GLU A 587 -10.53 -6.13 -14.25
C GLU A 587 -12.03 -5.82 -14.12
N LEU A 588 -12.58 -5.96 -12.91
CA LEU A 588 -13.99 -5.69 -12.63
C LEU A 588 -14.36 -4.23 -12.89
N GLU A 589 -13.55 -3.29 -12.42
CA GLU A 589 -13.79 -1.86 -12.63
C GLU A 589 -13.70 -1.47 -14.11
N SER A 590 -12.79 -2.10 -14.87
CA SER A 590 -12.63 -1.80 -16.30
C SER A 590 -13.79 -2.34 -17.17
N ALA A 591 -14.49 -3.37 -16.68
CA ALA A 591 -15.64 -3.95 -17.35
C ALA A 591 -16.98 -3.29 -16.96
N ASP A 592 -16.98 -2.39 -15.97
CA ASP A 592 -18.20 -1.86 -15.37
C ASP A 592 -18.78 -0.67 -16.15
N ALA A 593 -19.82 -0.95 -16.94
CA ALA A 593 -20.52 0.06 -17.72
C ALA A 593 -21.18 1.16 -16.86
N ALA A 594 -21.51 0.89 -15.59
CA ALA A 594 -22.15 1.89 -14.73
C ALA A 594 -21.20 3.07 -14.43
N LEU A 595 -19.89 2.82 -14.41
CA LEU A 595 -18.89 3.85 -14.16
C LEU A 595 -18.74 4.81 -15.35
N THR A 596 -19.20 4.44 -16.55
CA THR A 596 -19.07 5.23 -17.78
C THR A 596 -20.03 6.43 -17.90
N THR A 597 -20.84 6.69 -16.88
CA THR A 597 -21.69 7.90 -16.85
C THR A 597 -20.88 9.12 -16.39
N LEU A 598 -21.31 10.33 -16.76
CA LEU A 598 -20.64 11.58 -16.32
C LEU A 598 -20.80 11.81 -14.82
N ASP A 599 -21.94 11.41 -14.25
CA ASP A 599 -22.23 11.58 -12.82
C ASP A 599 -21.39 10.64 -11.94
N GLU A 600 -20.89 9.53 -12.51
CA GLU A 600 -19.98 8.58 -11.85
C GLU A 600 -18.49 8.86 -12.14
N GLY A 601 -18.14 9.97 -12.79
CA GLY A 601 -16.77 10.29 -13.19
C GLY A 601 -15.74 10.26 -12.04
N ILE A 602 -16.17 10.63 -10.83
CA ILE A 602 -15.33 10.54 -9.62
C ILE A 602 -14.95 9.09 -9.28
N ARG A 603 -15.81 8.11 -9.61
CA ARG A 603 -15.66 6.68 -9.25
C ARG A 603 -14.86 5.87 -10.24
N ARG A 604 -14.76 6.29 -11.51
CA ARG A 604 -14.21 5.48 -12.62
C ARG A 604 -12.84 4.87 -12.38
N LYS A 605 -11.95 5.60 -11.70
CA LYS A 605 -10.57 5.20 -11.42
C LYS A 605 -10.34 4.90 -9.94
N LYS A 606 -11.38 4.51 -9.20
CA LYS A 606 -11.25 4.20 -7.77
C LYS A 606 -10.31 3.05 -7.46
N ALA A 607 -10.10 2.14 -8.41
CA ALA A 607 -9.06 1.10 -8.32
C ALA A 607 -7.66 1.67 -8.09
N TYR A 608 -7.34 2.86 -8.62
CA TYR A 608 -5.99 3.46 -8.53
C TYR A 608 -5.63 3.86 -7.09
N PHE A 609 -6.63 3.93 -6.20
CA PHE A 609 -6.43 4.34 -4.82
C PHE A 609 -5.89 3.19 -3.96
N TRP A 610 -5.83 1.97 -4.49
CA TRP A 610 -5.52 0.76 -3.74
C TRP A 610 -4.14 0.22 -4.10
N SER A 611 -3.32 -0.01 -3.07
CA SER A 611 -1.94 -0.43 -3.20
C SER A 611 -1.59 -1.54 -2.21
N LEU A 612 -0.65 -2.40 -2.57
CA LEU A 612 -0.19 -3.53 -1.77
C LEU A 612 1.04 -3.16 -0.94
N VAL A 613 1.03 -3.53 0.34
CA VAL A 613 2.18 -3.45 1.26
C VAL A 613 2.42 -4.84 1.83
N GLY A 614 3.65 -5.33 1.86
CA GLY A 614 3.97 -6.69 2.29
C GLY A 614 4.15 -7.67 1.12
N ASP A 615 3.86 -8.94 1.37
CA ASP A 615 4.08 -10.03 0.42
C ASP A 615 2.80 -10.36 -0.35
N TRP A 616 2.72 -9.85 -1.58
CA TRP A 616 1.56 -10.05 -2.44
C TRP A 616 1.39 -11.49 -2.94
N THR A 617 2.41 -12.33 -2.83
CA THR A 617 2.39 -13.70 -3.36
C THR A 617 1.66 -14.68 -2.42
N LEU A 618 1.24 -14.23 -1.24
CA LEU A 618 0.58 -15.08 -0.24
C LEU A 618 -0.81 -15.51 -0.72
N THR A 619 -1.14 -16.77 -0.48
CA THR A 619 -2.44 -17.39 -0.79
C THR A 619 -3.14 -17.83 0.49
N MET A 620 -4.47 -17.79 0.52
CA MET A 620 -5.25 -18.32 1.64
C MET A 620 -5.49 -19.84 1.50
N TYR A 621 -4.46 -20.67 1.72
CA TYR A 621 -4.52 -22.15 1.56
C TYR A 621 -5.74 -22.80 2.23
N PRO A 622 -6.62 -23.52 1.51
CA PRO A 622 -7.80 -24.14 2.13
C PRO A 622 -7.42 -25.06 3.30
N GLU A 623 -8.31 -25.16 4.29
CA GLU A 623 -8.07 -26.00 5.46
C GLU A 623 -7.79 -27.46 5.05
N GLY A 624 -6.71 -28.04 5.58
CA GLY A 624 -6.30 -29.41 5.28
C GLY A 624 -5.58 -29.63 3.95
N VAL A 625 -5.37 -28.60 3.13
CA VAL A 625 -4.53 -28.70 1.92
C VAL A 625 -3.06 -28.60 2.33
N ALA A 626 -2.26 -29.58 1.91
CA ALA A 626 -0.82 -29.57 2.13
C ALA A 626 -0.21 -28.34 1.45
N ARG A 627 0.50 -27.53 2.23
CA ARG A 627 1.26 -26.38 1.70
C ARG A 627 2.48 -26.91 0.93
N PRO A 628 2.90 -26.25 -0.15
CA PRO A 628 4.17 -26.55 -0.79
C PRO A 628 5.29 -26.48 0.25
N GLN A 629 6.06 -27.56 0.40
CA GLN A 629 7.23 -27.63 1.28
C GLN A 629 8.51 -27.35 0.52
#